data_AF-A0AAJ5VSF0-F1
#
_entry.id   AF-A0AAJ5VSF0-F1
#
_cell.length_a   1.000
_cell.length_b   1.000
_cell.length_c   1.000
_cell.angle_alpha   90.00
_cell.angle_beta   90.00
_cell.angle_gamma   90.00
#
_symmetry.space_group_name_H-M   'P 1'
#
loop_
_entity.id
_entity.type
_entity.pdbx_description
1 polymer ?
#
loop_
_entity_poly.entity_id
_entity_poly.type
_entity_poly.pdbx_seq_one_letter_code
_entity_poly.pdbx_strand_id
1 'polypeptide(L)'
;MDPITLIFALGALIASYMITAMFMPKPETPKPSALEDFDFPQIDDGAPQTVIFGDVWISDWQVLWYGNMRTSAVKADQASK
;
A
#
# COMPACT_ATOMS: atom_id res chain seq x y z
N MET A 1 3.99 50.48 0.05
CA MET A 1 4.07 49.34 -0.88
C MET A 1 3.44 49.81 -2.15
N ASP A 2 4.24 50.03 -3.19
CA ASP A 2 3.72 50.59 -4.42
C ASP A 2 2.82 49.56 -5.10
N PRO A 3 1.70 49.97 -5.72
CA PRO A 3 0.75 49.04 -6.32
C PRO A 3 1.39 48.13 -7.39
N ILE A 4 2.46 48.59 -8.03
CA ILE A 4 3.26 47.83 -8.99
C ILE A 4 4.03 46.68 -8.32
N THR A 5 4.56 46.89 -7.12
CA THR A 5 5.29 45.86 -6.37
C THR A 5 4.36 44.73 -5.92
N LEU A 6 3.09 45.05 -5.65
CA LEU A 6 2.07 44.09 -5.24
C LEU A 6 1.64 43.17 -6.39
N ILE A 7 1.51 43.73 -7.61
CA ILE A 7 1.26 42.96 -8.84
C ILE A 7 2.43 42.02 -9.14
N PHE A 8 3.66 42.51 -9.00
CA PHE A 8 4.86 41.70 -9.23
C PHE A 8 5.01 40.57 -8.19
N ALA A 9 4.72 40.87 -6.92
CA ALA A 9 4.72 39.88 -5.85
C ALA A 9 3.64 38.81 -6.06
N LEU A 10 2.45 39.20 -6.50
CA LEU A 10 1.36 38.26 -6.81
C LEU A 10 1.71 37.37 -8.01
N GLY A 11 2.31 37.94 -9.06
CA GLY A 11 2.80 37.19 -10.22
C GLY A 11 3.91 36.20 -9.85
N ALA A 12 4.84 36.60 -8.99
CA ALA A 12 5.92 35.74 -8.50
C ALA A 12 5.39 34.57 -7.65
N LEU A 13 4.37 34.80 -6.83
CA LEU A 13 3.72 33.76 -6.03
C LEU A 13 3.07 32.69 -6.92
N ILE A 14 2.31 33.13 -7.94
CA ILE A 14 1.63 32.22 -8.88
C ILE A 14 2.66 31.42 -9.68
N ALA A 15 3.73 32.06 -10.16
CA ALA A 15 4.80 31.39 -10.87
C ALA A 15 5.50 30.33 -10.00
N SER A 16 5.82 30.67 -8.75
CA SER A 16 6.43 29.73 -7.79
C SER A 16 5.52 28.53 -7.52
N TYR A 17 4.22 28.74 -7.35
CA TYR A 17 3.28 27.66 -7.08
C TYR A 17 3.18 26.66 -8.25
N MET A 18 3.15 27.17 -9.48
CA MET A 18 3.13 26.33 -10.68
C MET A 18 4.39 25.49 -10.82
N ILE A 19 5.55 26.06 -10.49
CA ILE A 19 6.83 25.35 -10.49
C ILE A 19 6.81 24.24 -9.43
N THR A 20 6.40 24.54 -8.20
CA THR A 20 6.30 23.54 -7.13
C THR A 20 5.31 22.44 -7.45
N ALA A 21 4.18 22.75 -8.09
CA ALA A 21 3.18 21.75 -8.49
C ALA A 21 3.70 20.80 -9.59
N MET A 22 4.52 21.29 -10.52
CA MET A 22 5.14 20.44 -11.55
C MET A 22 6.28 19.57 -11.01
N PHE A 23 7.05 20.07 -10.04
CA PHE A 23 8.13 19.32 -9.40
C PHE A 23 7.68 18.50 -8.20
N MET A 24 6.41 18.58 -7.80
CA MET A 24 5.89 17.79 -6.70
C MET A 24 6.00 16.31 -7.08
N PRO A 25 6.78 15.50 -6.35
CA PRO A 25 6.88 14.08 -6.63
C PRO A 25 5.48 13.48 -6.47
N LYS A 26 5.09 12.70 -7.48
CA LYS A 26 3.78 12.07 -7.51
C LYS A 26 3.62 11.25 -6.22
N PRO A 27 2.51 11.37 -5.48
CA PRO A 27 2.33 10.68 -4.20
C PRO A 27 2.62 9.19 -4.40
N GLU A 28 3.47 8.66 -3.52
CA GLU A 28 3.87 7.26 -3.60
C GLU A 28 2.62 6.38 -3.53
N THR A 29 2.45 5.55 -4.55
CA THR A 29 1.37 4.56 -4.55
C THR A 29 1.57 3.67 -3.33
N PRO A 30 0.53 3.45 -2.50
CA PRO A 30 0.64 2.57 -1.34
C PRO A 30 1.16 1.23 -1.83
N LYS A 31 2.28 0.79 -1.23
CA LYS A 31 2.89 -0.47 -1.60
C LYS A 31 1.83 -1.56 -1.37
N PRO A 32 1.61 -2.46 -2.36
CA PRO A 32 0.67 -3.55 -2.20
C PRO A 32 1.08 -4.35 -0.96
N SER A 33 0.12 -4.66 -0.09
CA SER A 33 0.36 -5.44 1.12
C SER A 33 1.11 -6.71 0.75
N ALA A 34 2.28 -6.89 1.36
CA ALA A 34 3.15 -8.02 1.11
C ALA A 34 2.68 -9.21 1.96
N LEU A 35 3.18 -10.41 1.64
CA LEU A 35 2.90 -11.61 2.44
C LEU A 35 3.32 -11.47 3.92
N GLU A 36 4.27 -10.58 4.19
CA GLU A 36 4.80 -10.25 5.52
C GLU A 36 3.82 -9.45 6.39
N ASP A 37 2.77 -8.86 5.81
CA ASP A 37 1.75 -8.10 6.56
C ASP A 37 0.69 -9.01 7.20
N PHE A 38 0.74 -10.32 6.92
CA PHE A 38 -0.22 -11.30 7.42
C PHE A 38 0.45 -12.27 8.39
N ASP A 39 -0.08 -12.34 9.60
CA ASP A 39 0.33 -13.32 10.60
C ASP A 39 -0.37 -14.66 10.31
N PHE A 40 0.32 -15.54 9.57
CA PHE A 40 -0.14 -16.90 9.32
C PHE A 40 0.55 -17.85 10.31
N PRO A 41 -0.17 -18.86 10.83
CA PRO A 41 0.49 -19.89 11.62
C PRO A 41 1.43 -20.69 10.71
N GLN A 42 2.72 -20.43 10.90
CA GLN A 42 3.83 -21.14 10.27
C GLN A 42 4.53 -21.97 11.34
N ILE A 43 5.04 -23.12 10.92
CA ILE A 43 5.74 -24.06 11.78
C ILE A 43 7.24 -23.83 11.63
N ASP A 44 7.96 -23.79 12.75
CA ASP A 44 9.42 -23.74 12.75
C ASP A 44 10.06 -25.01 12.19
N ASP A 45 11.23 -24.87 11.57
CA ASP A 45 11.97 -26.00 10.97
C ASP A 45 12.25 -27.09 12.01
N GLY A 46 11.62 -28.26 11.81
CA GLY A 46 11.79 -29.45 12.66
C GLY A 46 10.67 -29.74 13.65
N ALA A 47 9.56 -29.01 13.60
CA ALA A 47 8.41 -29.37 14.46
C ALA A 47 7.84 -30.76 14.10
N PRO A 48 7.35 -31.51 15.11
CA PRO A 48 6.85 -32.86 14.90
C PRO A 48 5.57 -32.86 14.05
N GLN A 49 5.51 -33.76 13.06
CA GLN A 49 4.29 -34.00 12.28
C GLN A 49 3.32 -34.88 13.08
N THR A 50 2.19 -34.30 13.47
CA THR A 50 1.14 -35.04 14.18
C THR A 50 0.42 -35.98 13.22
N VAL A 51 0.41 -37.28 13.55
CA VAL A 51 -0.36 -38.31 12.83
C VAL A 51 -1.51 -38.75 13.73
N ILE A 52 -2.73 -38.54 13.26
CA ILE A 52 -3.94 -38.84 14.02
C ILE A 52 -4.55 -40.15 13.51
N PHE A 53 -4.98 -41.01 14.43
CA PHE A 53 -5.83 -42.16 14.14
C PHE A 53 -7.18 -41.99 14.87
N GLY A 54 -8.27 -41.90 14.11
CA GLY A 54 -9.62 -41.60 14.64
C GLY A 54 -9.95 -40.10 14.62
N ASP A 55 -11.05 -39.72 15.28
CA ASP A 55 -11.55 -38.34 15.30
C ASP A 55 -11.11 -37.61 16.58
N VAL A 56 -10.39 -36.50 16.42
CA VAL A 56 -9.95 -35.63 17.52
C VAL A 56 -9.92 -34.17 17.06
N TRP A 57 -10.19 -33.24 17.97
CA TRP A 57 -10.02 -31.81 17.73
C TRP A 57 -8.58 -31.40 17.98
N ILE A 58 -7.98 -30.68 17.04
CA ILE A 58 -6.65 -30.08 17.16
C ILE A 58 -6.78 -28.56 17.04
N SER A 59 -6.07 -27.84 17.90
CA SER A 59 -5.96 -26.39 17.88
C SER A 59 -4.85 -25.88 16.96
N ASP A 60 -3.89 -26.74 16.61
CA ASP A 60 -2.71 -26.43 15.81
C ASP A 60 -2.96 -26.68 14.32
N TRP A 61 -2.68 -25.68 13.49
CA TRP A 61 -2.86 -25.75 12.05
C TRP A 61 -1.81 -24.89 11.36
N GLN A 62 -1.43 -25.28 10.14
CA GLN A 62 -0.41 -24.56 9.38
C GLN A 62 -0.89 -24.27 7.96
N VAL A 63 -0.45 -23.14 7.42
CA VAL A 63 -0.67 -22.78 6.01
C VAL A 63 0.47 -23.32 5.16
N LEU A 64 0.24 -24.38 4.39
CA LEU A 64 1.26 -24.99 3.53
C LEU A 64 1.59 -24.14 2.30
N TRP A 65 0.60 -23.44 1.76
CA TRP A 65 0.77 -22.61 0.57
C TRP A 65 -0.22 -21.46 0.53
N TYR A 66 0.27 -20.27 0.22
CA TYR A 66 -0.53 -19.09 -0.06
C TYR A 66 0.06 -18.37 -1.29
N GLY A 67 -0.79 -17.90 -2.20
CA GLY A 67 -0.33 -17.32 -3.44
C GLY A 67 -1.35 -16.49 -4.20
N ASN A 68 -0.88 -15.87 -5.29
CA ASN A 68 -1.66 -15.02 -6.20
C ASN A 68 -2.18 -13.70 -5.60
N MET A 69 -1.37 -13.03 -4.78
CA MET A 69 -1.63 -11.63 -4.40
C MET A 69 -1.34 -10.70 -5.58
N ARG A 70 -2.27 -10.61 -6.51
CA ARG A 70 -2.20 -9.68 -7.64
C ARG A 70 -3.02 -8.44 -7.32
N THR A 71 -2.38 -7.28 -7.34
CA THR A 71 -3.07 -6.00 -7.24
C THR A 71 -3.35 -5.45 -8.64
N SER A 72 -4.62 -5.17 -8.94
CA SER A 72 -5.01 -4.40 -10.11
C SER A 72 -5.20 -2.93 -9.71
N ALA A 73 -4.66 -2.01 -10.50
CA ALA A 73 -4.88 -0.59 -10.27
C ALA A 73 -6.34 -0.23 -10.55
N VAL A 74 -7.04 0.35 -9.56
CA VAL A 74 -8.37 0.92 -9.76
C VAL A 74 -8.21 2.18 -10.60
N LYS A 75 -8.67 2.14 -11.85
CA LYS A 75 -8.73 3.32 -12.73
C LYS A 75 -9.96 4.15 -12.34
N ALA A 76 -9.78 5.47 -12.22
CA ALA A 76 -10.77 6.43 -11.72
C ALA A 76 -12.14 6.39 -12.43
N ASP A 77 -12.22 5.83 -13.64
CA ASP A 77 -13.48 5.65 -14.39
C ASP A 77 -14.46 4.65 -13.72
N GLN A 78 -13.99 3.79 -12.82
CA GLN A 78 -14.82 2.81 -12.10
C GLN A 78 -15.25 3.28 -10.69
N ALA A 79 -14.77 4.43 -10.21
CA ALA A 79 -15.13 4.96 -8.90
C ALA A 79 -16.38 5.87 -8.93
N SER A 80 -16.90 6.16 -10.12
CA SER A 80 -18.01 7.09 -10.36
C SER A 80 -19.32 6.40 -10.79
N LYS A 81 -19.47 5.09 -10.55
CA LYS A 81 -20.71 4.35 -10.84
C LYS A 81 -21.36 3.81 -9.58
#